data_AF-A0A8H6LNX6-F1
#
_entry.id   AF-A0A8H6LNX6-F1
#
_cell.length_a   1.000
_cell.length_b   1.000
_cell.length_c   1.000
_cell.angle_alpha   90.00
_cell.angle_beta   90.00
_cell.angle_gamma   90.00
#
_symmetry.space_group_name_H-M   'P 1'
#
loop_
_entity.id
_entity.type
_entity.pdbx_description
1 polymer ?
#
loop_
_entity_poly.entity_id
_entity_poly.type
_entity_poly.pdbx_seq_one_letter_code
_entity_poly.pdbx_strand_id
1 'polypeptide(L)'
;MSLPFVKSIEDCGEYAKTVQPYIPQLYALPRHILDNIASPDGLRQIYVDTNPLISGFAISIALGFVFLVVSEINRNYSQVDRMWSILPNLYVVHLSVWARLAGVPSSRVDLIAAATTLWSCRLTYNYWRKGGYNKGSEDYRWAILQQYVPRFVWFLFNVTFISFYQSALLFSFSCVPAYAILCSTKFEQDVTTADIVFALIMVGLVYSEWVSDGQQWDYHAAKHQYQAEAKVPKKFKYSQADLDRGFNTSGLWAYSRHPNFAAEQMIWFVLYQWSCFATKNIYSYTFTGAAALILLFQGSTWLTELITAGKYTEYPMYQEQVGMFLPKSLTPYKTPGPKVIRTSDIAKRMENKKQA
;
A
#
# COMPACT_ATOMS: atom_id res chain seq x y z
N MET A 1 -0.73 -28.25 -18.84
CA MET A 1 -1.62 -27.09 -18.60
C MET A 1 -1.06 -26.29 -17.45
N SER A 2 -0.83 -25.00 -17.68
CA SER A 2 -0.15 -24.08 -16.76
C SER A 2 -1.06 -23.57 -15.64
N LEU A 3 -2.39 -23.56 -15.88
CA LEU A 3 -3.39 -23.36 -14.83
C LEU A 3 -3.67 -24.66 -14.07
N PRO A 4 -3.98 -24.56 -12.76
CA PRO A 4 -4.24 -25.70 -11.90
C PRO A 4 -5.43 -26.53 -12.36
N PHE A 5 -5.26 -27.85 -12.34
CA PHE A 5 -6.37 -28.77 -12.51
C PHE A 5 -7.17 -28.87 -11.21
N VAL A 6 -8.19 -28.03 -11.10
CA VAL A 6 -9.14 -27.99 -9.97
C VAL A 6 -10.46 -28.68 -10.35
N LYS A 7 -11.11 -29.32 -9.36
CA LYS A 7 -12.35 -30.10 -9.53
C LYS A 7 -13.60 -29.30 -9.19
N SER A 8 -13.52 -28.38 -8.23
CA SER A 8 -14.58 -27.44 -7.88
C SER A 8 -14.09 -25.99 -7.85
N ILE A 9 -15.01 -25.03 -7.71
CA ILE A 9 -14.65 -23.62 -7.65
C ILE A 9 -13.99 -23.25 -6.32
N GLU A 10 -14.31 -23.97 -5.25
CA GLU A 10 -13.70 -23.88 -3.92
C GLU A 10 -12.21 -24.23 -3.95
N ASP A 11 -11.84 -25.23 -4.75
CA ASP A 11 -10.44 -25.64 -4.94
C ASP A 11 -9.55 -24.48 -5.45
N CYS A 12 -10.12 -23.49 -6.15
CA CYS A 12 -9.38 -22.32 -6.64
C CYS A 12 -8.82 -21.44 -5.52
N GLY A 13 -9.39 -21.53 -4.31
CA GLY A 13 -8.91 -20.83 -3.12
C GLY A 13 -7.93 -21.65 -2.28
N GLU A 14 -7.56 -22.87 -2.69
CA GLU A 14 -6.68 -23.76 -1.93
C GLU A 14 -5.22 -23.73 -2.43
N TYR A 15 -4.29 -23.42 -1.53
CA TYR A 15 -2.85 -23.34 -1.85
C TYR A 15 -2.28 -24.66 -2.38
N ALA A 16 -2.64 -25.78 -1.73
CA ALA A 16 -2.13 -27.12 -2.06
C ALA A 16 -2.51 -27.57 -3.48
N LYS A 17 -3.60 -27.02 -4.04
CA LYS A 17 -4.10 -27.34 -5.38
C LYS A 17 -3.67 -26.32 -6.43
N THR A 18 -3.60 -25.04 -6.06
CA THR A 18 -3.38 -23.94 -7.02
C THR A 18 -1.95 -23.42 -7.11
N VAL A 19 -1.12 -23.63 -6.08
CA VAL A 19 0.23 -23.05 -6.01
C VAL A 19 1.28 -24.13 -5.81
N GLN A 20 1.12 -24.97 -4.79
CA GLN A 20 2.13 -25.97 -4.39
C GLN A 20 2.62 -26.86 -5.54
N PRO A 21 1.76 -27.37 -6.47
CA PRO A 21 2.20 -28.23 -7.57
C PRO A 21 3.10 -27.51 -8.59
N TYR A 22 3.07 -26.17 -8.62
CA TYR A 22 3.76 -25.35 -9.60
C TYR A 22 5.08 -24.76 -9.06
N ILE A 23 5.37 -24.89 -7.77
CA ILE A 23 6.63 -24.46 -7.15
C ILE A 23 7.88 -24.96 -7.91
N PRO A 24 7.94 -26.23 -8.38
CA PRO A 24 9.11 -26.70 -9.15
C PRO A 24 9.42 -25.87 -10.39
N GLN A 25 8.40 -25.23 -11.01
CA GLN A 25 8.62 -24.36 -12.17
C GLN A 25 9.49 -23.15 -11.81
N LEU A 26 9.41 -22.63 -10.58
CA LEU A 26 10.22 -21.49 -10.14
C LEU A 26 11.72 -21.80 -10.21
N TYR A 27 12.12 -22.99 -9.78
CA TYR A 27 13.52 -23.41 -9.78
C TYR A 27 14.03 -23.75 -11.19
N ALA A 28 13.16 -24.27 -12.04
CA ALA A 28 13.50 -24.63 -13.42
C ALA A 28 13.55 -23.40 -14.36
N LEU A 29 12.78 -22.35 -14.06
CA LEU A 29 12.57 -21.20 -14.93
C LEU A 29 13.87 -20.50 -15.40
N PRO A 30 14.88 -20.23 -14.54
CA PRO A 30 16.12 -19.60 -15.00
C PRO A 30 16.83 -20.40 -16.10
N ARG A 31 16.88 -21.73 -15.95
CA ARG A 31 17.48 -22.61 -16.96
C ARG A 31 16.67 -22.62 -18.25
N HIS A 32 15.35 -22.74 -18.17
CA HIS A 32 14.49 -22.68 -19.35
C HIS A 32 14.62 -21.37 -20.12
N ILE A 33 14.71 -20.23 -19.41
CA ILE A 33 14.95 -18.91 -20.03
C ILE A 33 16.30 -18.88 -20.74
N LEU A 34 17.37 -19.34 -20.08
CA LEU A 34 18.71 -19.37 -20.68
C LEU A 34 18.76 -20.25 -21.94
N ASP A 35 18.14 -21.43 -21.89
CA ASP A 35 18.09 -22.37 -23.01
C ASP A 35 17.31 -21.81 -24.22
N ASN A 36 16.45 -20.80 -24.02
CA ASN A 36 15.58 -20.23 -25.05
C ASN A 36 15.79 -18.72 -25.27
N ILE A 37 16.83 -18.11 -24.69
CA ILE A 37 17.01 -16.65 -24.68
C ILE A 37 17.14 -16.03 -26.08
N ALA A 38 17.60 -16.82 -27.05
CA ALA A 38 17.75 -16.40 -28.44
C ALA A 38 16.46 -16.55 -29.27
N SER A 39 15.40 -17.15 -28.73
CA SER A 39 14.15 -17.45 -29.44
C SER A 39 12.97 -16.67 -28.83
N PRO A 40 12.47 -15.62 -29.50
CA PRO A 40 11.28 -14.88 -29.05
C PRO A 40 10.06 -15.79 -28.86
N ASP A 41 9.86 -16.75 -29.78
CA ASP A 41 8.78 -17.72 -29.69
C ASP A 41 8.99 -18.69 -28.51
N GLY A 42 10.24 -19.11 -28.26
CA GLY A 42 10.59 -19.93 -27.11
C GLY A 42 10.31 -19.23 -25.77
N LEU A 43 10.67 -17.95 -25.66
CA LEU A 43 10.38 -17.13 -24.48
C LEU A 43 8.86 -16.93 -24.28
N ARG A 44 8.12 -16.67 -25.36
CA ARG A 44 6.66 -16.59 -25.32
C ARG A 44 6.04 -17.91 -24.85
N GLN A 45 6.54 -19.04 -25.35
CA GLN A 45 6.05 -20.35 -24.97
C GLN A 45 6.33 -20.64 -23.48
N ILE A 46 7.54 -20.35 -22.99
CA ILE A 46 7.88 -20.47 -21.56
C ILE A 46 6.94 -19.62 -20.70
N TYR A 47 6.65 -18.39 -21.12
CA TYR A 47 5.75 -17.51 -20.39
C TYR A 47 4.34 -18.11 -20.25
N VAL A 48 3.79 -18.68 -21.33
CA VAL A 48 2.46 -19.31 -21.35
C VAL A 48 2.46 -20.67 -20.62
N ASP A 49 3.55 -21.45 -20.67
CA ASP A 49 3.64 -22.77 -20.03
C ASP A 49 3.96 -22.69 -18.53
N THR A 50 4.52 -21.57 -18.09
CA THR A 50 4.74 -21.28 -16.67
C THR A 50 3.44 -20.79 -16.06
N ASN A 51 3.10 -21.31 -14.88
CA ASN A 51 1.98 -20.84 -14.10
C ASN A 51 2.09 -19.32 -13.86
N PRO A 52 1.04 -18.54 -14.11
CA PRO A 52 1.13 -17.08 -14.07
C PRO A 52 1.47 -16.52 -12.70
N LEU A 53 1.12 -17.22 -11.62
CA LEU A 53 1.51 -16.84 -10.26
C LEU A 53 3.02 -17.04 -10.05
N ILE A 54 3.58 -18.13 -10.56
CA ILE A 54 5.01 -18.45 -10.46
C ILE A 54 5.85 -17.47 -11.27
N SER A 55 5.44 -17.13 -12.50
CA SER A 55 6.14 -16.12 -13.30
C SER A 55 6.06 -14.73 -12.65
N GLY A 56 4.90 -14.35 -12.10
CA GLY A 56 4.77 -13.10 -11.33
C GLY A 56 5.68 -13.06 -10.09
N PHE A 57 5.80 -14.17 -9.36
CA PHE A 57 6.70 -14.27 -8.21
C PHE A 57 8.18 -14.28 -8.62
N ALA A 58 8.53 -14.93 -9.73
CA ALA A 58 9.89 -14.87 -10.27
C ALA A 58 10.27 -13.42 -10.66
N ILE A 59 9.34 -12.66 -11.23
CA ILE A 59 9.53 -11.23 -11.52
C ILE A 59 9.74 -10.44 -10.23
N SER A 60 9.00 -10.71 -9.15
CA SER A 60 9.19 -10.01 -7.87
C SER A 60 10.56 -10.29 -7.23
N ILE A 61 11.06 -11.52 -7.33
CA ILE A 61 12.43 -11.88 -6.90
C ILE A 61 13.46 -11.13 -7.74
N ALA A 62 13.33 -11.14 -9.07
CA ALA A 62 14.24 -10.45 -9.97
C ALA A 62 14.27 -8.94 -9.69
N LEU A 63 13.12 -8.31 -9.48
CA LEU A 63 13.02 -6.91 -9.07
C LEU A 63 13.63 -6.66 -7.68
N GLY A 64 13.51 -7.61 -6.74
CA GLY A 64 14.20 -7.53 -5.45
C GLY A 64 15.71 -7.40 -5.60
N PHE A 65 16.33 -8.18 -6.49
CA PHE A 65 17.75 -8.04 -6.82
C PHE A 65 18.06 -6.67 -7.44
N VAL A 66 17.22 -6.19 -8.37
CA VAL A 66 17.38 -4.86 -8.97
C VAL A 66 17.33 -3.77 -7.90
N PHE A 67 16.34 -3.81 -7.00
CA PHE A 67 16.22 -2.84 -5.91
C PHE A 67 17.42 -2.87 -4.97
N LEU A 68 17.93 -4.05 -4.64
CA LEU A 68 19.13 -4.20 -3.82
C LEU A 68 20.35 -3.57 -4.47
N VAL A 69 20.62 -3.90 -5.74
CA VAL A 69 21.79 -3.39 -6.46
C VAL A 69 21.69 -1.87 -6.63
N VAL A 70 20.54 -1.37 -7.10
CA VAL A 70 20.33 0.06 -7.38
C VAL A 70 20.36 0.88 -6.09
N SER A 71 19.79 0.37 -5.00
CA SER A 71 19.81 1.08 -3.70
C SER A 71 21.20 1.18 -3.11
N GLU A 72 22.02 0.12 -3.20
CA GLU A 72 23.40 0.13 -2.69
C GLU A 72 24.35 0.98 -3.52
N ILE A 73 24.17 1.02 -4.85
CA ILE A 73 24.96 1.88 -5.74
C ILE A 73 24.62 3.36 -5.47
N ASN A 74 23.34 3.70 -5.43
CA ASN A 74 22.90 5.09 -5.29
C ASN A 74 22.85 5.59 -3.85
N ARG A 75 23.01 4.69 -2.86
CA ARG A 75 22.75 4.97 -1.43
C ARG A 75 21.39 5.62 -1.20
N ASN A 76 20.40 5.13 -1.94
CA ASN A 76 19.02 5.59 -1.90
C ASN A 76 18.10 4.38 -1.82
N TYR A 77 17.46 4.20 -0.68
CA TYR A 77 16.72 3.01 -0.29
C TYR A 77 15.23 3.08 -0.69
N SER A 78 14.80 4.16 -1.35
CA SER A 78 13.45 4.35 -1.87
C SER A 78 13.24 3.80 -3.29
N GLN A 79 14.08 2.87 -3.77
CA GLN A 79 13.92 2.30 -5.12
C GLN A 79 12.60 1.56 -5.27
N VAL A 80 12.23 0.75 -4.28
CA VAL A 80 10.94 0.06 -4.27
C VAL A 80 9.78 1.03 -4.06
N ASP A 81 9.96 2.09 -3.27
CA ASP A 81 8.93 3.10 -2.99
C ASP A 81 8.46 3.79 -4.28
N ARG A 82 9.39 4.03 -5.22
CA ARG A 82 9.09 4.60 -6.55
C ARG A 82 8.27 3.66 -7.43
N MET A 83 8.38 2.36 -7.20
CA MET A 83 7.69 1.33 -7.97
C MET A 83 6.40 0.86 -7.28
N TRP A 84 6.18 1.27 -6.03
CA TRP A 84 5.01 0.93 -5.22
C TRP A 84 3.70 1.22 -5.94
N SER A 85 3.60 2.39 -6.59
CA SER A 85 2.39 2.82 -7.28
C SER A 85 2.14 2.12 -8.61
N ILE A 86 3.09 1.33 -9.10
CA ILE A 86 3.09 0.76 -10.45
C ILE A 86 2.97 -0.76 -10.39
N LEU A 87 3.82 -1.41 -9.61
CA LEU A 87 3.98 -2.88 -9.64
C LEU A 87 2.71 -3.66 -9.29
N PRO A 88 1.91 -3.29 -8.26
CA PRO A 88 0.69 -4.02 -7.95
C PRO A 88 -0.27 -4.14 -9.13
N ASN A 89 -0.43 -3.05 -9.90
CA ASN A 89 -1.23 -3.04 -11.12
C ASN A 89 -0.57 -3.87 -12.23
N LEU A 90 0.74 -3.73 -12.44
CA LEU A 90 1.44 -4.52 -13.45
C LEU A 90 1.36 -6.02 -13.19
N TYR A 91 1.34 -6.47 -11.95
CA TYR A 91 1.11 -7.89 -11.64
C TYR A 91 -0.29 -8.37 -12.02
N VAL A 92 -1.32 -7.54 -11.87
CA VAL A 92 -2.69 -7.87 -12.32
C VAL A 92 -2.78 -7.83 -13.86
N VAL A 93 -2.17 -6.83 -14.50
CA VAL A 93 -2.09 -6.74 -15.97
C VAL A 93 -1.34 -7.94 -16.55
N HIS A 94 -0.26 -8.38 -15.90
CA HIS A 94 0.46 -9.60 -16.22
C HIS A 94 -0.47 -10.82 -16.28
N LEU A 95 -1.37 -10.99 -15.31
CA LEU A 95 -2.37 -12.07 -15.34
C LEU A 95 -3.33 -11.96 -16.54
N SER A 96 -3.80 -10.75 -16.86
CA SER A 96 -4.67 -10.52 -18.03
C SER A 96 -3.94 -10.85 -19.34
N VAL A 97 -2.71 -10.37 -19.51
CA VAL A 97 -1.88 -10.65 -20.69
C VAL A 97 -1.61 -12.15 -20.81
N TRP A 98 -1.24 -12.79 -19.70
CA TRP A 98 -1.03 -14.24 -19.65
C TRP A 98 -2.29 -15.01 -20.07
N ALA A 99 -3.46 -14.66 -19.53
CA ALA A 99 -4.72 -15.32 -19.83
C ALA A 99 -5.06 -15.24 -21.32
N ARG A 100 -4.88 -14.07 -21.96
CA ARG A 100 -5.09 -13.89 -23.41
C ARG A 100 -4.15 -14.74 -24.24
N LEU A 101 -2.87 -14.78 -23.88
CA LEU A 101 -1.87 -15.57 -24.60
C LEU A 101 -2.09 -17.09 -24.44
N ALA A 102 -2.63 -17.51 -23.30
CA ALA A 102 -2.98 -18.90 -23.00
C ALA A 102 -4.36 -19.33 -23.53
N GLY A 103 -5.14 -18.42 -24.14
CA GLY A 103 -6.50 -18.70 -24.61
C GLY A 103 -7.53 -18.91 -23.49
N VAL A 104 -7.29 -18.33 -22.32
CA VAL A 104 -8.16 -18.41 -21.13
C VAL A 104 -9.04 -17.16 -21.04
N PRO A 105 -10.33 -17.29 -20.64
CA PRO A 105 -11.19 -16.14 -20.37
C PRO A 105 -10.55 -15.15 -19.38
N SER A 106 -10.49 -13.88 -19.77
CA SER A 106 -9.76 -12.81 -19.05
C SER A 106 -10.65 -11.69 -18.51
N SER A 107 -11.94 -11.67 -18.87
CA SER A 107 -12.86 -10.55 -18.59
C SER A 107 -12.93 -10.14 -17.10
N ARG A 108 -12.98 -11.13 -16.19
CA ARG A 108 -12.98 -10.87 -14.74
C ARG A 108 -11.66 -10.25 -14.27
N VAL A 109 -10.53 -10.73 -14.77
CA VAL A 109 -9.20 -10.18 -14.43
C VAL A 109 -8.98 -8.82 -15.06
N ASP A 110 -9.54 -8.58 -16.25
CA ASP A 110 -9.52 -7.26 -16.91
C ASP A 110 -10.25 -6.20 -16.06
N LEU A 111 -11.36 -6.57 -15.42
CA LEU A 111 -12.07 -5.66 -14.52
C LEU A 111 -11.21 -5.29 -13.30
N ILE A 112 -10.49 -6.24 -12.72
CA ILE A 112 -9.53 -5.99 -11.64
C ILE A 112 -8.38 -5.11 -12.16
N ALA A 113 -7.87 -5.39 -13.36
CA ALA A 113 -6.81 -4.61 -14.00
C ALA A 113 -7.26 -3.16 -14.22
N ALA A 114 -8.50 -2.93 -14.64
CA ALA A 114 -9.07 -1.59 -14.80
C ALA A 114 -9.17 -0.85 -13.46
N ALA A 115 -9.71 -1.48 -12.41
CA ALA A 115 -9.83 -0.88 -11.08
C ALA A 115 -8.46 -0.54 -10.48
N THR A 116 -7.49 -1.46 -10.58
CA THR A 116 -6.12 -1.24 -10.10
C THR A 116 -5.34 -0.25 -10.96
N THR A 117 -5.70 -0.07 -12.24
CA THR A 117 -5.11 0.97 -13.09
C THR A 117 -5.53 2.35 -12.61
N LEU A 118 -6.79 2.55 -12.22
CA LEU A 118 -7.23 3.80 -11.62
C LEU A 118 -6.48 4.11 -10.32
N TRP A 119 -6.30 3.09 -9.46
CA TRP A 119 -5.48 3.20 -8.25
C TRP A 119 -4.02 3.59 -8.58
N SER A 120 -3.40 2.92 -9.56
CA SER A 120 -2.00 3.14 -9.98
C SER A 120 -1.81 4.55 -10.52
N CYS A 121 -2.68 5.01 -11.41
CA CYS A 121 -2.67 6.37 -11.94
C CYS A 121 -2.79 7.41 -10.81
N ARG A 122 -3.73 7.21 -9.87
CA ARG A 122 -3.92 8.09 -8.72
C ARG A 122 -2.69 8.15 -7.82
N LEU A 123 -2.13 7.00 -7.44
CA LEU A 123 -0.99 6.96 -6.53
C LEU A 123 0.28 7.52 -7.19
N THR A 124 0.49 7.18 -8.46
CA THR A 124 1.61 7.67 -9.27
C THR A 124 1.55 9.19 -9.39
N TYR A 125 0.37 9.76 -9.68
CA TYR A 125 0.17 11.21 -9.67
C TYR A 125 0.47 11.84 -8.30
N ASN A 126 -0.04 11.24 -7.21
CA ASN A 126 0.18 11.74 -5.85
C ASN A 126 1.66 11.71 -5.44
N TYR A 127 2.39 10.66 -5.83
CA TYR A 127 3.82 10.52 -5.55
C TYR A 127 4.65 11.48 -6.42
N TRP A 128 4.30 11.62 -7.70
CA TRP A 128 4.93 12.57 -8.62
C TRP A 128 4.79 14.02 -8.16
N ARG A 129 3.57 14.47 -7.82
CA ARG A 129 3.35 15.87 -7.39
C ARG A 129 4.11 16.21 -6.10
N LYS A 130 4.36 15.23 -5.23
CA LYS A 130 5.18 15.36 -4.02
C LYS A 130 6.70 15.36 -4.30
N GLY A 131 7.11 15.22 -5.56
CA GLY A 131 8.52 15.16 -5.94
C GLY A 131 9.17 13.80 -5.71
N GLY A 132 8.40 12.72 -5.56
CA GLY A 132 8.92 11.36 -5.31
C GLY A 132 9.84 10.83 -6.42
N TYR A 133 9.65 11.31 -7.65
CA TYR A 133 10.49 10.95 -8.80
C TYR A 133 11.66 11.91 -9.06
N ASN A 134 11.84 12.95 -8.24
CA ASN A 134 12.96 13.86 -8.38
C ASN A 134 14.28 13.13 -8.07
N LYS A 135 15.36 13.52 -8.75
CA LYS A 135 16.69 12.96 -8.51
C LYS A 135 17.08 13.16 -7.04
N GLY A 136 17.47 12.08 -6.37
CA GLY A 136 17.84 12.09 -4.95
C GLY A 136 16.65 12.05 -3.97
N SER A 137 15.41 12.03 -4.45
CA SER A 137 14.23 11.87 -3.57
C SER A 137 14.28 10.54 -2.84
N GLU A 138 14.15 10.59 -1.53
CA GLU A 138 14.17 9.44 -0.62
C GLU A 138 13.19 9.69 0.53
N ASP A 139 12.56 8.62 1.02
CA ASP A 139 11.75 8.69 2.22
C ASP A 139 12.62 9.09 3.43
N TYR A 140 12.26 10.20 4.06
CA TYR A 140 12.98 10.77 5.19
C TYR A 140 13.13 9.81 6.38
N ARG A 141 12.26 8.79 6.50
CA ARG A 141 12.32 7.79 7.57
C ARG A 141 13.56 6.91 7.45
N TRP A 142 14.07 6.67 6.24
CA TRP A 142 15.31 5.92 6.04
C TRP A 142 16.50 6.63 6.68
N ALA A 143 16.63 7.94 6.46
CA ALA A 143 17.69 8.75 7.07
C ALA A 143 17.62 8.75 8.60
N ILE A 144 16.42 8.74 9.19
CA ILE A 144 16.24 8.67 10.65
C ILE A 144 16.67 7.28 11.17
N LEU A 145 16.21 6.20 10.54
CA LEU A 145 16.54 4.83 10.98
C LEU A 145 18.05 4.54 10.87
N GLN A 146 18.71 5.04 9.82
CA GLN A 146 20.16 4.89 9.64
C GLN A 146 21.00 5.47 10.79
N GLN A 147 20.49 6.46 11.52
CA GLN A 147 21.21 7.05 12.66
C GLN A 147 21.35 6.08 13.85
N TYR A 148 20.50 5.05 13.91
CA TYR A 148 20.43 4.11 15.02
C TYR A 148 20.92 2.70 14.67
N VAL A 149 21.30 2.46 13.40
CA VAL A 149 21.56 1.12 12.90
C VAL A 149 22.97 1.03 12.29
N PRO A 150 23.83 0.10 12.75
CA PRO A 150 25.15 -0.12 12.15
C PRO A 150 25.06 -0.52 10.67
N ARG A 151 26.06 -0.13 9.87
CA ARG A 151 26.07 -0.33 8.40
C ARG A 151 25.79 -1.78 7.96
N PHE A 152 26.33 -2.77 8.66
CA PHE A 152 26.08 -4.18 8.34
C PHE A 152 24.62 -4.59 8.58
N VAL A 153 24.03 -4.17 9.70
CA VAL A 153 22.62 -4.41 10.02
C VAL A 153 21.72 -3.67 9.03
N TRP A 154 22.09 -2.45 8.63
CA TRP A 154 21.39 -1.70 7.60
C TRP A 154 21.41 -2.41 6.25
N PHE A 155 22.55 -3.00 5.86
CA PHE A 155 22.62 -3.80 4.64
C PHE A 155 21.74 -5.04 4.72
N LEU A 156 21.75 -5.78 5.84
CA LEU A 156 20.84 -6.91 6.04
C LEU A 156 19.37 -6.49 5.99
N PHE A 157 19.04 -5.33 6.56
CA PHE A 157 17.72 -4.75 6.49
C PHE A 157 17.34 -4.36 5.06
N ASN A 158 18.28 -3.82 4.27
CA ASN A 158 18.07 -3.54 2.86
C ASN A 158 17.79 -4.83 2.06
N VAL A 159 18.61 -5.86 2.24
CA VAL A 159 18.43 -7.16 1.57
C VAL A 159 17.08 -7.76 1.96
N THR A 160 16.83 -7.97 3.25
CA THR A 160 15.66 -8.73 3.70
C THR A 160 14.36 -7.94 3.58
N PHE A 161 14.33 -6.70 4.10
CA PHE A 161 13.11 -5.92 4.21
C PHE A 161 12.90 -5.00 3.00
N ILE A 162 13.80 -4.05 2.78
CA ILE A 162 13.58 -2.96 1.80
C ILE A 162 13.46 -3.53 0.37
N SER A 163 14.34 -4.46 0.00
CA SER A 163 14.42 -4.96 -1.37
C SER A 163 13.50 -6.15 -1.60
N PHE A 164 13.70 -7.27 -0.88
CA PHE A 164 12.99 -8.51 -1.17
C PHE A 164 11.59 -8.57 -0.55
N TYR A 165 11.43 -8.27 0.73
CA TYR A 165 10.11 -8.31 1.38
C TYR A 165 9.13 -7.32 0.74
N GLN A 166 9.53 -6.06 0.50
CA GLN A 166 8.64 -5.09 -0.15
C GLN A 166 8.26 -5.53 -1.58
N SER A 167 9.22 -6.02 -2.38
CA SER A 167 8.92 -6.52 -3.73
C SER A 167 7.94 -7.71 -3.71
N ALA A 168 8.19 -8.67 -2.82
CA ALA A 168 7.30 -9.81 -2.64
C ALA A 168 5.92 -9.40 -2.10
N LEU A 169 5.85 -8.39 -1.23
CA LEU A 169 4.61 -7.86 -0.68
C LEU A 169 3.74 -7.23 -1.76
N LEU A 170 4.32 -6.38 -2.63
CA LEU A 170 3.62 -5.76 -3.77
C LEU A 170 2.99 -6.80 -4.70
N PHE A 171 3.70 -7.91 -4.94
CA PHE A 171 3.16 -9.06 -5.66
C PHE A 171 2.04 -9.76 -4.86
N SER A 172 2.25 -9.97 -3.57
CA SER A 172 1.40 -10.84 -2.74
C SER A 172 0.00 -10.27 -2.53
N PHE A 173 -0.14 -8.97 -2.26
CA PHE A 173 -1.48 -8.41 -2.01
C PHE A 173 -2.30 -8.16 -3.28
N SER A 174 -1.67 -8.10 -4.46
CA SER A 174 -2.36 -7.83 -5.73
C SER A 174 -2.52 -9.07 -6.61
N CYS A 175 -1.41 -9.75 -6.92
CA CYS A 175 -1.37 -10.85 -7.87
C CYS A 175 -2.06 -12.10 -7.32
N VAL A 176 -1.82 -12.43 -6.06
CA VAL A 176 -2.32 -13.66 -5.43
C VAL A 176 -3.86 -13.72 -5.40
N PRO A 177 -4.60 -12.70 -4.89
CA PRO A 177 -6.06 -12.74 -4.93
C PRO A 177 -6.62 -12.66 -6.37
N ALA A 178 -5.99 -11.88 -7.26
CA ALA A 178 -6.40 -11.82 -8.67
C ALA A 178 -6.19 -13.16 -9.41
N TYR A 179 -5.15 -13.92 -9.05
CA TYR A 179 -4.87 -15.25 -9.57
C TYR A 179 -5.92 -16.28 -9.13
N ALA A 180 -6.41 -16.21 -7.89
CA ALA A 180 -7.50 -17.08 -7.45
C ALA A 180 -8.80 -16.82 -8.25
N ILE A 181 -9.08 -15.55 -8.59
CA ILE A 181 -10.19 -15.17 -9.47
C ILE A 181 -9.93 -15.65 -10.92
N LEU A 182 -8.69 -15.59 -11.40
CA LEU A 182 -8.32 -16.18 -12.70
C LEU A 182 -8.60 -17.69 -12.72
N CYS A 183 -8.27 -18.42 -11.65
CA CYS A 183 -8.53 -19.85 -11.57
C CYS A 183 -10.03 -20.18 -11.59
N SER A 184 -10.87 -19.34 -10.97
CA SER A 184 -12.32 -19.55 -10.95
C SER A 184 -12.99 -19.33 -12.31
N THR A 185 -12.32 -18.70 -13.28
CA THR A 185 -12.88 -18.51 -14.63
C THR A 185 -13.14 -19.82 -15.37
N LYS A 186 -12.51 -20.93 -14.96
CA LYS A 186 -12.84 -22.28 -15.46
C LYS A 186 -14.30 -22.66 -15.19
N PHE A 187 -14.89 -22.15 -14.11
CA PHE A 187 -16.27 -22.42 -13.70
C PHE A 187 -17.20 -21.25 -13.98
N GLU A 188 -16.72 -20.02 -13.81
CA GLU A 188 -17.48 -18.79 -14.00
C GLU A 188 -16.67 -17.81 -14.85
N GLN A 189 -16.84 -17.92 -16.18
CA GLN A 189 -16.05 -17.20 -17.18
C GLN A 189 -16.37 -15.71 -17.25
N ASP A 190 -17.66 -15.37 -17.14
CA ASP A 190 -18.14 -14.02 -17.36
C ASP A 190 -18.09 -13.15 -16.10
N VAL A 191 -18.09 -11.84 -16.31
CA VAL A 191 -18.21 -10.86 -15.23
C VAL A 191 -19.58 -10.99 -14.57
N THR A 192 -19.58 -11.24 -13.28
CA THR A 192 -20.79 -11.36 -12.45
C THR A 192 -21.19 -10.01 -11.85
N THR A 193 -22.42 -9.91 -11.35
CA THR A 193 -22.86 -8.73 -10.58
C THR A 193 -21.98 -8.48 -9.36
N ALA A 194 -21.53 -9.54 -8.68
CA ALA A 194 -20.65 -9.42 -7.53
C ALA A 194 -19.29 -8.80 -7.92
N ASP A 195 -18.73 -9.20 -9.06
CA ASP A 195 -17.49 -8.62 -9.60
C ASP A 195 -17.63 -7.10 -9.81
N ILE A 196 -18.75 -6.65 -10.36
CA ILE A 196 -19.04 -5.22 -10.54
C ILE A 196 -19.14 -4.50 -9.19
N VAL A 197 -19.84 -5.09 -8.21
CA VAL A 197 -19.97 -4.49 -6.87
C VAL A 197 -18.60 -4.34 -6.19
N PHE A 198 -17.76 -5.38 -6.20
CA PHE A 198 -16.41 -5.30 -5.64
C PHE A 198 -15.54 -4.27 -6.35
N ALA A 199 -15.59 -4.23 -7.69
CA ALA A 199 -14.87 -3.22 -8.47
C ALA A 199 -15.34 -1.79 -8.12
N LEU A 200 -16.64 -1.55 -7.98
CA LEU A 200 -17.19 -0.25 -7.58
C LEU A 200 -16.77 0.15 -6.15
N ILE A 201 -16.72 -0.81 -5.21
CA ILE A 201 -16.22 -0.56 -3.85
C ILE A 201 -14.75 -0.14 -3.91
N MET A 202 -13.91 -0.85 -4.68
CA MET A 202 -12.50 -0.48 -4.87
C MET A 202 -12.36 0.92 -5.47
N VAL A 203 -13.13 1.25 -6.51
CA VAL A 203 -13.12 2.59 -7.13
C VAL A 203 -13.58 3.67 -6.14
N GLY A 204 -14.60 3.39 -5.32
CA GLY A 204 -15.04 4.29 -4.25
C GLY A 204 -13.95 4.55 -3.20
N LEU A 205 -13.16 3.53 -2.86
CA LEU A 205 -12.01 3.68 -1.97
C LEU A 205 -10.87 4.48 -2.64
N VAL A 206 -10.57 4.26 -3.92
CA VAL A 206 -9.61 5.07 -4.69
C VAL A 206 -10.05 6.54 -4.73
N TYR A 207 -11.35 6.81 -4.86
CA TYR A 207 -11.88 8.16 -4.76
C TYR A 207 -11.68 8.77 -3.36
N SER A 208 -11.91 7.99 -2.30
CA SER A 208 -11.60 8.41 -0.92
C SER A 208 -10.12 8.75 -0.73
N GLU A 209 -9.20 7.97 -1.31
CA GLU A 209 -7.77 8.28 -1.33
C GLU A 209 -7.48 9.59 -2.06
N TRP A 210 -8.05 9.79 -3.25
CA TRP A 210 -7.89 11.03 -4.01
C TRP A 210 -8.31 12.25 -3.19
N VAL A 211 -9.46 12.18 -2.51
CA VAL A 211 -9.97 13.26 -1.65
C VAL A 211 -9.06 13.49 -0.46
N SER A 212 -8.68 12.45 0.28
CA SER A 212 -7.84 12.57 1.48
C SER A 212 -6.42 13.02 1.17
N ASP A 213 -5.81 12.52 0.10
CA ASP A 213 -4.53 12.99 -0.42
C ASP A 213 -4.61 14.45 -0.89
N GLY A 214 -5.72 14.85 -1.53
CA GLY A 214 -5.99 16.23 -1.94
C GLY A 214 -6.07 17.19 -0.75
N GLN A 215 -6.83 16.82 0.28
CA GLN A 215 -6.91 17.59 1.54
C GLN A 215 -5.54 17.77 2.20
N GLN A 216 -4.72 16.72 2.21
CA GLN A 216 -3.37 16.79 2.77
C GLN A 216 -2.43 17.66 1.93
N TRP A 217 -2.54 17.57 0.61
CA TRP A 217 -1.77 18.41 -0.31
C TRP A 217 -2.11 19.89 -0.13
N ASP A 218 -3.39 20.24 -0.10
CA ASP A 218 -3.85 21.61 0.09
C ASP A 218 -3.41 22.19 1.43
N TYR A 219 -3.47 21.38 2.50
CA TYR A 219 -2.97 21.79 3.82
C TYR A 219 -1.48 22.13 3.79
N HIS A 220 -0.63 21.24 3.26
CA HIS A 220 0.82 21.49 3.23
C HIS A 220 1.19 22.62 2.26
N ALA A 221 0.48 22.77 1.14
CA ALA A 221 0.66 23.93 0.26
C ALA A 221 0.34 25.25 0.99
N ALA A 222 -0.76 25.31 1.72
CA ALA A 222 -1.12 26.47 2.54
C ALA A 222 -0.10 26.75 3.63
N LYS A 223 0.36 25.71 4.32
CA LYS A 223 1.38 25.81 5.38
C LYS A 223 2.70 26.33 4.84
N HIS A 224 3.19 25.81 3.72
CA HIS A 224 4.42 26.28 3.08
C HIS A 224 4.32 27.75 2.67
N GLN A 225 3.18 28.17 2.09
CA GLN A 225 2.96 29.57 1.74
C GLN A 225 2.91 30.47 3.00
N TYR A 226 2.23 30.02 4.06
CA TYR A 226 2.18 30.76 5.32
C TYR A 226 3.56 30.92 5.95
N GLN A 227 4.40 29.89 5.95
CA GLN A 227 5.77 29.94 6.46
C GLN A 227 6.67 30.88 5.64
N ALA A 228 6.46 30.98 4.33
CA ALA A 228 7.23 31.86 3.46
C ALA A 228 6.81 33.33 3.55
N GLU A 229 5.52 33.60 3.67
CA GLU A 229 4.95 34.96 3.55
C GLU A 229 4.50 35.58 4.89
N ALA A 230 4.45 34.78 5.96
CA ALA A 230 3.87 35.14 7.26
C ALA A 230 2.41 35.65 7.18
N LYS A 231 1.68 35.27 6.12
CA LYS A 231 0.28 35.66 5.87
C LYS A 231 -0.58 34.44 5.59
N VAL A 232 -1.76 34.38 6.20
CA VAL A 232 -2.70 33.27 6.00
C VAL A 232 -3.22 33.28 4.56
N PRO A 233 -2.99 32.23 3.76
CA PRO A 233 -3.44 32.22 2.38
C PRO A 233 -4.96 32.08 2.28
N LYS A 234 -5.62 33.11 1.70
CA LYS A 234 -7.10 33.15 1.59
C LYS A 234 -7.68 32.01 0.74
N LYS A 235 -6.90 31.44 -0.18
CA LYS A 235 -7.33 30.39 -1.13
C LYS A 235 -7.78 29.10 -0.41
N PHE A 236 -7.06 28.69 0.63
CA PHE A 236 -7.20 27.35 1.21
C PHE A 236 -8.17 27.27 2.40
N LYS A 237 -8.75 28.39 2.83
CA LYS A 237 -9.75 28.47 3.92
C LYS A 237 -9.28 27.88 5.26
N TYR A 238 -7.98 27.91 5.54
CA TYR A 238 -7.43 27.57 6.86
C TYR A 238 -7.28 28.82 7.73
N SER A 239 -7.50 28.67 9.04
CA SER A 239 -7.19 29.73 10.01
C SER A 239 -5.70 29.75 10.34
N GLN A 240 -5.22 30.84 10.95
CA GLN A 240 -3.85 30.89 11.46
C GLN A 240 -3.59 29.76 12.47
N ALA A 241 -4.54 29.50 13.37
CA ALA A 241 -4.42 28.44 14.36
C ALA A 241 -4.30 27.03 13.74
N ASP A 242 -4.91 26.79 12.57
CA ASP A 242 -4.78 25.51 11.86
C ASP A 242 -3.37 25.31 11.27
N LEU A 243 -2.76 26.40 10.79
CA LEU A 243 -1.44 26.37 10.18
C LEU A 243 -0.33 26.35 11.25
N ASP A 244 -0.52 27.07 12.36
CA ASP A 244 0.39 27.09 13.52
C ASP A 244 0.47 25.70 14.18
N ARG A 245 -0.63 24.96 14.21
CA ARG A 245 -0.68 23.55 14.68
C ARG A 245 0.31 22.65 13.95
N GLY A 246 0.51 22.89 12.66
CA GLY A 246 1.51 22.21 11.82
C GLY A 246 1.12 20.85 11.24
N PHE A 247 -0.08 20.33 11.52
CA PHE A 247 -0.65 19.14 10.88
C PHE A 247 -2.16 19.29 10.59
N ASN A 248 -2.66 18.54 9.61
CA ASN A 248 -4.04 18.63 9.15
C ASN A 248 -5.00 17.90 10.10
N THR A 249 -6.09 18.57 10.49
CA THR A 249 -7.16 18.02 11.33
C THR A 249 -8.55 18.28 10.75
N SER A 250 -8.65 18.64 9.47
CA SER A 250 -9.89 19.04 8.81
C SER A 250 -10.32 18.00 7.76
N GLY A 251 -11.62 18.00 7.41
CA GLY A 251 -12.15 17.05 6.43
C GLY A 251 -12.09 15.60 6.93
N LEU A 252 -11.60 14.68 6.11
CA LEU A 252 -11.45 13.27 6.50
C LEU A 252 -10.41 13.10 7.62
N TRP A 253 -9.42 14.00 7.68
CA TRP A 253 -8.41 14.03 8.73
C TRP A 253 -9.01 14.39 10.10
N ALA A 254 -10.24 14.88 10.19
CA ALA A 254 -10.91 15.09 11.47
C ALA A 254 -11.43 13.78 12.10
N TYR A 255 -11.52 12.70 11.32
CA TYR A 255 -12.14 11.43 11.72
C TYR A 255 -11.17 10.25 11.71
N SER A 256 -10.19 10.28 10.80
CA SER A 256 -9.08 9.33 10.75
C SER A 256 -7.78 10.13 10.68
N ARG A 257 -6.74 9.70 11.38
CA ARG A 257 -5.43 10.35 11.31
C ARG A 257 -4.68 10.04 10.03
N HIS A 258 -5.04 8.96 9.36
CA HIS A 258 -4.48 8.54 8.08
C HIS A 258 -5.60 7.96 7.18
N PRO A 259 -6.55 8.79 6.71
CA PRO A 259 -7.71 8.31 5.94
C PRO A 259 -7.32 7.69 4.60
N ASN A 260 -6.28 8.23 3.95
CA ASN A 260 -5.71 7.64 2.74
C ASN A 260 -5.09 6.26 3.02
N PHE A 261 -4.37 6.09 4.12
CA PHE A 261 -3.79 4.79 4.49
C PHE A 261 -4.86 3.76 4.88
N ALA A 262 -5.95 4.19 5.51
CA ALA A 262 -7.09 3.33 5.79
C ALA A 262 -7.74 2.84 4.49
N ALA A 263 -7.94 3.72 3.51
CA ALA A 263 -8.47 3.35 2.20
C ALA A 263 -7.52 2.44 1.42
N GLU A 264 -6.21 2.72 1.42
CA GLU A 264 -5.18 1.89 0.78
C GLU A 264 -5.21 0.45 1.30
N GLN A 265 -5.18 0.26 2.63
CA GLN A 265 -5.33 -1.07 3.24
C GLN A 265 -6.64 -1.75 2.84
N MET A 266 -7.74 -0.98 2.79
CA MET A 266 -9.03 -1.55 2.44
C MET A 266 -9.17 -1.95 0.99
N ILE A 267 -8.55 -1.26 0.03
CA ILE A 267 -8.59 -1.63 -1.39
C ILE A 267 -8.09 -3.06 -1.58
N TRP A 268 -6.95 -3.38 -0.97
CA TRP A 268 -6.33 -4.70 -1.11
C TRP A 268 -7.03 -5.78 -0.27
N PHE A 269 -7.57 -5.42 0.89
CA PHE A 269 -8.45 -6.32 1.65
C PHE A 269 -9.75 -6.63 0.88
N VAL A 270 -10.34 -5.65 0.18
CA VAL A 270 -11.52 -5.85 -0.66
C VAL A 270 -11.20 -6.77 -1.83
N LEU A 271 -10.03 -6.64 -2.46
CA LEU A 271 -9.58 -7.57 -3.51
C LEU A 271 -9.40 -9.00 -2.96
N TYR A 272 -8.84 -9.14 -1.76
CA TYR A 272 -8.82 -10.42 -1.04
C TYR A 272 -10.25 -10.98 -0.84
N GLN A 273 -11.18 -10.17 -0.33
CA GLN A 273 -12.55 -10.62 -0.07
C GLN A 273 -13.29 -10.98 -1.36
N TRP A 274 -13.01 -10.26 -2.45
CA TRP A 274 -13.48 -10.58 -3.79
C TRP A 274 -12.97 -11.96 -4.22
N SER A 275 -11.69 -12.27 -3.99
CA SER A 275 -11.15 -13.62 -4.30
C SER A 275 -11.81 -14.73 -3.49
N CYS A 276 -12.11 -14.50 -2.21
CA CYS A 276 -12.88 -15.43 -1.38
C CYS A 276 -14.29 -15.65 -1.94
N PHE A 277 -14.99 -14.57 -2.29
CA PHE A 277 -16.33 -14.65 -2.86
C PHE A 277 -16.33 -15.40 -4.21
N ALA A 278 -15.41 -15.05 -5.11
CA ALA A 278 -15.29 -15.65 -6.43
C ALA A 278 -14.91 -17.14 -6.40
N THR A 279 -14.25 -17.59 -5.33
CA THR A 279 -13.91 -19.00 -5.11
C THR A 279 -14.88 -19.71 -4.17
N LYS A 280 -15.95 -19.04 -3.68
CA LYS A 280 -16.90 -19.58 -2.69
C LYS A 280 -16.26 -20.07 -1.39
N ASN A 281 -15.14 -19.46 -1.02
CA ASN A 281 -14.45 -19.72 0.25
C ASN A 281 -14.74 -18.60 1.25
N ILE A 282 -14.86 -18.95 2.54
CA ILE A 282 -14.99 -17.96 3.62
C ILE A 282 -13.64 -17.29 3.90
N TYR A 283 -12.54 -18.05 3.80
CA TYR A 283 -11.17 -17.60 3.98
C TYR A 283 -10.25 -18.32 3.00
N SER A 284 -9.11 -17.71 2.67
CA SER A 284 -8.13 -18.29 1.75
C SER A 284 -6.71 -17.82 2.08
N TYR A 285 -5.71 -18.58 1.63
CA TYR A 285 -4.29 -18.22 1.71
C TYR A 285 -3.99 -16.87 1.03
N THR A 286 -4.85 -16.42 0.11
CA THR A 286 -4.76 -15.11 -0.55
C THR A 286 -4.83 -13.94 0.43
N PHE A 287 -5.28 -14.14 1.68
CA PHE A 287 -5.28 -13.13 2.74
C PHE A 287 -3.87 -12.66 3.13
N THR A 288 -2.86 -13.53 2.99
CA THR A 288 -1.51 -13.29 3.50
C THR A 288 -0.89 -11.97 3.04
N GLY A 289 -1.10 -11.59 1.77
CA GLY A 289 -0.65 -10.31 1.23
C GLY A 289 -1.32 -9.10 1.88
N ALA A 290 -2.66 -9.11 1.99
CA ALA A 290 -3.41 -8.03 2.63
C ALA A 290 -3.07 -7.92 4.13
N ALA A 291 -2.93 -9.04 4.83
CA ALA A 291 -2.51 -9.06 6.23
C ALA A 291 -1.11 -8.45 6.42
N ALA A 292 -0.14 -8.84 5.59
CA ALA A 292 1.21 -8.31 5.63
C ALA A 292 1.24 -6.80 5.33
N LEU A 293 0.41 -6.33 4.39
CA LEU A 293 0.25 -4.91 4.10
C LEU A 293 -0.30 -4.14 5.31
N ILE A 294 -1.34 -4.64 5.96
CA ILE A 294 -1.93 -4.02 7.15
C ILE A 294 -0.88 -3.92 8.28
N LEU A 295 -0.11 -4.98 8.52
CA LEU A 295 0.97 -4.97 9.51
C LEU A 295 2.09 -3.98 9.16
N LEU A 296 2.47 -3.89 7.88
CA LEU A 296 3.43 -2.90 7.41
C LEU A 296 2.92 -1.48 7.69
N PHE A 297 1.66 -1.19 7.34
CA PHE A 297 1.05 0.11 7.59
C PHE A 297 0.96 0.41 9.08
N GLN A 298 0.67 -0.58 9.93
CA GLN A 298 0.64 -0.40 11.38
C GLN A 298 2.01 0.04 11.93
N GLY A 299 3.10 -0.63 11.55
CA GLY A 299 4.45 -0.27 12.00
C GLY A 299 4.96 1.04 11.40
N SER A 300 4.75 1.22 10.10
CA SER A 300 5.13 2.41 9.32
C SER A 300 4.44 3.68 9.82
N THR A 301 3.15 3.57 10.16
CA THR A 301 2.35 4.68 10.69
C THR A 301 2.75 4.99 12.12
N TRP A 302 2.98 3.99 12.97
CA TRP A 302 3.49 4.20 14.33
C TRP A 302 4.80 5.02 14.32
N LEU A 303 5.77 4.66 13.47
CA LEU A 303 7.02 5.41 13.34
C LEU A 303 6.76 6.86 12.86
N THR A 304 5.87 7.02 11.87
CA THR A 304 5.50 8.33 11.33
C THR A 304 4.86 9.23 12.39
N GLU A 305 3.96 8.68 13.19
CA GLU A 305 3.30 9.39 14.27
C GLU A 305 4.26 9.70 15.43
N LEU A 306 5.20 8.81 15.75
CA LEU A 306 6.26 9.06 16.74
C LEU A 306 7.10 10.29 16.35
N ILE A 307 7.51 10.36 15.08
CA ILE A 307 8.28 11.49 14.55
C ILE A 307 7.42 12.76 14.55
N THR A 308 6.13 12.65 14.25
CA THR A 308 5.20 13.79 14.20
C THR A 308 4.91 14.34 15.61
N ALA A 309 4.72 13.46 16.60
CA ALA A 309 4.53 13.84 17.99
C ALA A 309 5.76 14.54 18.58
N GLY A 310 6.97 14.17 18.14
CA GLY A 310 8.19 14.89 18.49
C GLY A 310 8.29 16.29 17.89
N LYS A 311 7.54 16.60 16.82
CA LYS A 311 7.54 17.90 16.12
C LYS A 311 6.43 18.84 16.60
N TYR A 312 5.25 18.31 16.92
CA TYR A 312 4.07 19.11 17.23
C TYR A 312 3.47 18.73 18.59
N THR A 313 3.48 19.68 19.53
CA THR A 313 3.03 19.47 20.91
C THR A 313 1.54 19.13 21.04
N GLU A 314 0.72 19.52 20.06
CA GLU A 314 -0.73 19.23 20.05
C GLU A 314 -1.07 17.85 19.44
N TYR A 315 -0.11 17.18 18.79
CA TYR A 315 -0.37 15.90 18.12
C TYR A 315 -0.84 14.78 19.06
N PRO A 316 -0.31 14.63 20.29
CA PRO A 316 -0.84 13.65 21.25
C PRO A 316 -2.33 13.84 21.56
N MET A 317 -2.80 15.08 21.67
CA MET A 317 -4.23 15.38 21.92
C MET A 317 -5.11 14.98 20.72
N TYR A 318 -4.57 15.08 19.51
CA TYR A 318 -5.21 14.58 18.31
C TYR A 318 -5.26 13.04 18.28
N GLN A 319 -4.21 12.36 18.71
CA GLN A 319 -4.18 10.88 18.84
C GLN A 319 -5.21 10.35 19.86
N GLU A 320 -5.51 11.11 20.91
CA GLU A 320 -6.54 10.77 21.90
C GLU A 320 -7.94 10.77 21.28
N GLN A 321 -8.28 11.80 20.50
CA GLN A 321 -9.63 11.99 19.96
C GLN A 321 -9.91 11.24 18.65
N VAL A 322 -8.93 11.15 17.77
CA VAL A 322 -9.10 10.63 16.41
C VAL A 322 -8.40 9.28 16.30
N GLY A 323 -8.96 8.31 15.58
CA GLY A 323 -8.35 6.99 15.41
C GLY A 323 -7.33 6.96 14.27
N MET A 324 -6.35 6.05 14.34
CA MET A 324 -5.24 5.99 13.37
C MET A 324 -5.74 5.76 11.94
N PHE A 325 -6.53 4.70 11.75
CA PHE A 325 -7.12 4.34 10.46
C PHE A 325 -8.65 4.44 10.49
N LEU A 326 -9.29 3.87 11.52
CA LEU A 326 -10.74 3.90 11.70
C LEU A 326 -11.16 5.01 12.68
N PRO A 327 -12.32 5.67 12.48
CA PRO A 327 -12.83 6.66 13.40
C PRO A 327 -13.13 6.09 14.80
N LYS A 328 -12.76 6.84 15.84
CA LYS A 328 -13.17 6.56 17.23
C LYS A 328 -14.59 7.08 17.54
N SER A 329 -15.02 8.11 16.80
CA SER A 329 -16.28 8.81 17.02
C SER A 329 -16.79 9.37 15.69
N LEU A 330 -18.09 9.64 15.62
CA LEU A 330 -18.73 10.41 14.55
C LEU A 330 -18.59 11.93 14.74
N THR A 331 -18.01 12.36 15.85
CA THR A 331 -17.68 13.77 16.09
C THR A 331 -16.30 14.09 15.53
N PRO A 332 -16.15 15.17 14.73
CA PRO A 332 -14.84 15.58 14.24
C PRO A 332 -13.94 16.02 15.40
N TYR A 333 -12.62 15.98 15.17
CA TYR A 333 -11.63 16.54 16.09
C TYR A 333 -12.03 17.94 16.58
N LYS A 334 -11.94 18.14 17.89
CA LYS A 334 -12.15 19.44 18.51
C LYS A 334 -10.82 19.96 19.05
N THR A 335 -10.42 21.13 18.57
CA THR A 335 -9.27 21.84 19.12
C THR A 335 -9.50 22.09 20.61
N PRO A 336 -8.61 21.60 21.49
CA PRO A 336 -8.69 21.87 22.92
C PRO A 336 -8.71 23.38 23.16
N GLY A 337 -9.63 23.85 24.01
CA GLY A 337 -9.60 25.24 24.46
C GLY A 337 -8.30 25.56 25.20
N PRO A 338 -7.91 26.83 25.35
CA PRO A 338 -6.77 27.20 26.18
C PRO A 338 -6.94 26.57 27.56
N LYS A 339 -5.87 25.94 28.09
CA LYS A 339 -5.86 25.46 29.48
C LYS A 339 -6.07 26.66 30.39
N VAL A 340 -7.32 26.91 30.78
CA VAL A 340 -7.64 27.83 31.86
C VAL A 340 -7.12 27.17 33.12
N ILE A 341 -5.88 27.49 33.49
CA ILE A 341 -5.35 27.11 34.79
C ILE A 341 -6.19 27.89 35.79
N ARG A 342 -7.16 27.23 36.43
CA ARG A 342 -7.94 27.87 37.48
C ARG A 342 -6.97 28.22 38.60
N THR A 343 -7.13 29.39 39.20
CA THR A 343 -6.31 29.86 40.33
C THR A 343 -6.28 28.83 41.47
N SER A 344 -7.33 28.02 41.60
CA SER A 344 -7.43 26.88 42.50
C SER A 344 -6.39 25.79 42.25
N ASP A 345 -6.04 25.50 41.01
CA ASP A 345 -5.06 24.45 40.66
C ASP A 345 -3.63 24.91 40.92
N ILE A 346 -3.38 26.23 40.81
CA ILE A 346 -2.12 26.87 41.22
C ILE A 346 -2.01 26.84 42.74
N ALA A 347 -3.07 27.23 43.45
CA ALA A 347 -3.12 27.20 44.91
C ALA A 347 -2.85 25.78 45.44
N LYS A 348 -3.48 24.76 44.85
CA LYS A 348 -3.30 23.36 45.23
C LYS A 348 -1.88 22.85 44.96
N ARG A 349 -1.24 23.28 43.87
CA ARG A 349 0.17 22.99 43.58
C ARG A 349 1.13 23.72 44.54
N MET A 350 0.78 24.92 44.98
CA MET A 350 1.55 25.68 45.96
C MET A 350 1.42 25.11 47.37
N GLU A 351 0.23 24.62 47.77
CA GLU A 351 0.02 23.91 49.03
C GLU A 351 0.80 22.59 49.08
N ASN A 352 0.72 21.79 48.01
CA ASN A 352 1.48 20.53 47.92
C ASN A 352 3.00 20.76 47.93
N LYS A 353 3.48 21.92 47.44
CA LYS A 353 4.90 22.32 47.52
C LYS A 353 5.32 22.87 48.87
N LYS A 354 4.38 23.29 49.72
CA LYS A 354 4.65 23.74 51.10
C LYS A 354 4.61 22.59 52.10
N GLN A 355 4.02 21.45 51.72
CA GLN A 355 3.91 20.24 52.52
C GLN A 355 4.99 19.19 52.21
N ALA A 356 5.78 19.40 51.16
CA ALA A 356 7.00 18.65 50.83
C ALA A 356 8.22 19.51 51.20
#